data_AF-A0AAN7VPD6-F1
#
_entry.id   AF-A0AAN7VPD6-F1
#
_cell.length_a   1.000
_cell.length_b   1.000
_cell.length_c   1.000
_cell.angle_alpha   90.00
_cell.angle_beta   90.00
_cell.angle_gamma   90.00
#
_symmetry.space_group_name_H-M   'P 1'
#
loop_
_entity.id
_entity.type
_entity.pdbx_description
1 polymer ?
#
loop_
_entity_poly.entity_id
_entity_poly.type
_entity_poly.pdbx_seq_one_letter_code
_entity_poly.pdbx_strand_id
1 'polypeptide(L)'
;MSEFLPFGEFSFVDETNFASLDIINHPNNSEIGYILDCDLDYPLELHESHSDLPLAPEHMVPPSSRSKFKKLLLTLFPKRNYVLHYRILKIYLKNGLKLVRVNRVLRFKQSQWLKKYIDLNTAMRQKSQNEFDKNFYKLMINSVYGKLMENVRKYKDVRLVTKWDGRYGARAYIAKPNFHSCTIFDNDMVIIELNRLEVFLNKPIYAGFTVLDISKTFLYDFHYGYILSKFYNNVKLLYTDTDSLIYSFSVPDIYQIIKEDIDKFDTSDYRSDNIFGIPLVNKKVPGLMKDENHGNIMLEFVGLRAKMYAYTVDGKVVKKSKGSTAASVKQITISDYKNALFDSEVMKQYQHLIRSKKHEVFTIKQNKVILSPYDDKRIILFNCTNTRPWGYNFN
;
A
#
# COMPACT_ATOMS: atom_id res chain seq x y z
N MET A 1 1.37 -3.74 13.81
CA MET A 1 0.36 -3.61 14.89
C MET A 1 0.84 -4.16 16.24
N SER A 2 1.78 -5.11 16.28
CA SER A 2 2.42 -5.56 17.54
C SER A 2 3.45 -4.58 18.13
N GLU A 3 3.66 -3.45 17.46
CA GLU A 3 4.63 -2.41 17.82
C GLU A 3 4.04 -1.41 18.83
N PHE A 4 4.86 -0.49 19.35
CA PHE A 4 4.37 0.62 20.15
C PHE A 4 3.50 1.53 19.30
N LEU A 5 2.24 1.71 19.70
CA LEU A 5 1.26 2.52 19.01
C LEU A 5 0.73 3.61 19.95
N PRO A 6 0.45 4.83 19.42
CA PRO A 6 -0.19 5.89 20.19
C PRO A 6 -1.51 5.45 20.81
N PHE A 7 -1.79 5.88 22.04
CA PHE A 7 -3.09 5.66 22.69
C PHE A 7 -3.67 6.90 23.39
N GLY A 8 -2.89 7.94 23.68
CA GLY A 8 -3.40 9.10 24.41
C GLY A 8 -2.36 10.17 24.72
N GLU A 9 -2.79 11.15 25.51
CA GLU A 9 -1.97 12.28 26.00
C GLU A 9 -1.28 13.06 24.87
N PHE A 10 -2.07 13.41 23.86
CA PHE A 10 -1.61 14.19 22.72
C PHE A 10 -1.41 15.65 23.11
N SER A 11 -0.22 16.19 22.86
CA SER A 11 0.09 17.60 23.08
C SER A 11 1.06 18.10 22.02
N PHE A 12 0.86 19.31 21.52
CA PHE A 12 1.88 19.96 20.70
C PHE A 12 3.08 20.35 21.57
N VAL A 13 4.28 20.13 21.04
CA VAL A 13 5.51 20.62 21.66
C VAL A 13 5.69 22.08 21.27
N ASP A 14 6.18 22.90 22.19
CA ASP A 14 6.53 24.30 21.92
C ASP A 14 7.70 24.38 20.92
N GLU A 15 7.65 25.34 20.00
CA GLU A 15 8.66 25.52 18.94
C GLU A 15 10.07 25.74 19.51
N THR A 16 10.18 26.42 20.65
CA THR A 16 11.47 26.66 21.34
C THR A 16 12.18 25.36 21.74
N ASN A 17 11.42 24.27 21.88
CA ASN A 17 11.94 22.96 22.29
C ASN A 17 12.25 22.05 21.11
N PHE A 18 11.99 22.43 19.86
CA PHE A 18 12.21 21.54 18.70
C PHE A 18 13.68 21.11 18.56
N ALA A 19 14.62 22.03 18.77
CA ALA A 19 16.06 21.75 18.67
C ALA A 19 16.56 20.77 19.75
N SER A 20 15.84 20.66 20.87
CA SER A 20 16.18 19.74 21.97
C SER A 20 15.66 18.30 21.74
N LEU A 21 14.80 18.08 20.75
CA LEU A 21 14.24 16.77 20.45
C LEU A 21 15.26 15.93 19.67
N ASP A 22 15.92 14.99 20.37
CA ASP A 22 16.75 13.99 19.71
C ASP A 22 15.91 12.88 19.07
N ILE A 23 15.26 13.23 17.95
CA ILE A 23 14.39 12.29 17.21
C ILE A 23 15.18 11.11 16.64
N ILE A 24 16.46 11.30 16.31
CA ILE A 24 17.30 10.28 15.67
C ILE A 24 17.57 9.14 16.66
N ASN A 25 17.98 9.47 17.90
CA ASN A 25 18.32 8.46 18.90
C ASN A 25 17.13 8.05 19.80
N HIS A 26 15.98 8.73 19.71
CA HIS A 26 14.79 8.46 20.54
C HIS A 26 14.33 6.98 20.50
N PRO A 27 14.33 6.20 21.59
CA PRO A 27 14.05 4.77 21.52
C PRO A 27 12.69 4.39 20.92
N ASN A 28 12.64 3.35 20.07
CA ASN A 28 11.42 2.93 19.38
C ASN A 28 10.35 2.34 20.34
N ASN A 29 10.78 1.92 21.53
CA ASN A 29 9.97 1.36 22.62
C ASN A 29 9.78 2.35 23.78
N SER A 30 10.14 3.63 23.60
CA SER A 30 9.87 4.67 24.59
C SER A 30 8.37 4.81 24.83
N GLU A 31 7.97 5.14 26.06
CA GLU A 31 6.58 5.44 26.40
C GLU A 31 6.05 6.67 25.65
N ILE A 32 6.94 7.56 25.21
CA ILE A 32 6.62 8.75 24.44
C ILE A 32 6.96 8.53 22.97
N GLY A 33 6.09 8.99 22.08
CA GLY A 33 6.34 9.03 20.64
C GLY A 33 6.01 10.40 20.05
N TYR A 34 6.42 10.60 18.79
CA TYR A 34 6.23 11.86 18.07
C TYR A 34 5.68 11.65 16.65
N ILE A 35 4.79 12.54 16.24
CA ILE A 35 4.42 12.77 14.84
C ILE A 35 4.93 14.16 14.50
N LEU A 36 5.66 14.26 13.40
CA LEU A 36 6.25 15.50 12.94
C LEU A 36 5.60 15.94 11.65
N ASP A 37 5.42 17.24 11.53
CA ASP A 37 5.25 17.94 10.26
C ASP A 37 6.59 18.61 9.95
N CYS A 38 7.22 18.23 8.85
CA CYS A 38 8.55 18.74 8.50
C CYS A 38 8.77 18.90 7.00
N ASP A 39 9.81 19.68 6.67
CA ASP A 39 10.32 19.84 5.33
C ASP A 39 11.58 18.98 5.16
N LEU A 40 11.60 18.16 4.10
CA LEU A 40 12.69 17.27 3.77
C LEU A 40 13.21 17.61 2.37
N ASP A 41 14.50 17.80 2.23
CA ASP A 41 15.15 17.87 0.92
C ASP A 41 15.61 16.49 0.47
N TYR A 42 15.47 16.27 -0.84
CA TYR A 42 15.96 15.08 -1.53
C TYR A 42 17.25 15.46 -2.25
N PRO A 43 18.42 15.05 -1.74
CA PRO A 43 19.69 15.42 -2.36
C PRO A 43 19.89 14.77 -3.73
N LEU A 44 20.52 15.50 -4.66
CA LEU A 44 20.75 15.05 -6.04
C LEU A 44 21.60 13.78 -6.10
N GLU A 45 22.56 13.63 -5.19
CA GLU A 45 23.43 12.47 -5.06
C GLU A 45 22.68 11.16 -4.80
N LEU A 46 21.43 11.22 -4.31
CA LEU A 46 20.59 10.04 -4.05
C LEU A 46 19.68 9.67 -5.22
N HIS A 47 19.59 10.50 -6.27
CA HIS A 47 18.59 10.32 -7.32
C HIS A 47 18.74 8.98 -8.05
N GLU A 48 19.98 8.56 -8.29
CA GLU A 48 20.25 7.28 -8.96
C GLU A 48 20.01 6.10 -8.02
N SER A 49 20.61 6.09 -6.84
CA SER A 49 20.49 4.95 -5.90
C SER A 49 19.06 4.78 -5.38
N HIS A 50 18.25 5.83 -5.37
CA HIS A 50 16.85 5.78 -4.93
C HIS A 50 15.86 5.75 -6.11
N SER A 51 16.33 5.59 -7.35
CA SER A 51 15.45 5.66 -8.53
C SER A 51 14.33 4.64 -8.46
N ASP A 52 14.61 3.43 -7.98
CA ASP A 52 13.65 2.34 -7.99
C ASP A 52 12.55 2.52 -6.94
N LEU A 53 12.94 2.91 -5.71
CA LEU A 53 12.02 3.03 -4.57
C LEU A 53 12.19 4.35 -3.77
N PRO A 54 11.88 5.53 -4.35
CA PRO A 54 12.02 6.79 -3.64
C PRO A 54 11.36 6.82 -2.24
N LEU A 55 11.96 7.57 -1.32
CA LEU A 55 11.42 7.73 0.03
C LEU A 55 10.26 8.74 0.06
N ALA A 56 9.48 8.71 1.15
CA ALA A 56 8.44 9.70 1.46
C ALA A 56 7.37 9.89 0.35
N PRO A 57 6.59 8.85 0.01
CA PRO A 57 5.57 8.96 -1.03
C PRO A 57 4.51 10.01 -0.69
N GLU A 58 3.97 10.68 -1.71
CA GLU A 58 3.03 11.80 -1.56
C GLU A 58 1.88 11.77 -2.59
N HIS A 59 0.76 12.38 -2.23
CA HIS A 59 -0.40 12.49 -3.12
C HIS A 59 -0.30 13.74 -4.00
N MET A 60 0.04 13.55 -5.27
CA MET A 60 0.20 14.64 -6.25
C MET A 60 -0.51 14.31 -7.56
N VAL A 61 -0.82 15.33 -8.35
CA VAL A 61 -1.15 15.15 -9.76
C VAL A 61 0.17 14.92 -10.49
N PRO A 62 0.33 13.83 -11.27
CA PRO A 62 1.60 13.59 -11.93
C PRO A 62 1.90 14.70 -12.96
N PRO A 63 3.13 15.25 -13.00
CA PRO A 63 3.45 16.48 -13.75
C PRO A 63 3.07 16.47 -15.24
N SER A 64 3.29 15.36 -15.94
CA SER A 64 2.99 15.24 -17.37
C SER A 64 1.71 14.44 -17.67
N SER A 65 0.91 14.12 -16.65
CA SER A 65 -0.25 13.26 -16.86
C SER A 65 -1.40 14.00 -17.53
N ARG A 66 -2.02 13.33 -18.52
CA ARG A 66 -3.37 13.72 -19.01
C ARG A 66 -4.43 13.62 -17.91
N SER A 67 -4.16 12.88 -16.84
CA SER A 67 -5.02 12.68 -15.68
C SER A 67 -4.89 13.83 -14.70
N LYS A 68 -5.99 14.53 -14.43
CA LYS A 68 -6.06 15.60 -13.41
C LYS A 68 -6.25 15.07 -11.97
N PHE A 69 -6.15 13.75 -11.77
CA PHE A 69 -6.42 13.13 -10.47
C PHE A 69 -5.15 13.01 -9.63
N LYS A 70 -5.27 13.33 -8.34
CA LYS A 70 -4.19 13.07 -7.37
C LYS A 70 -3.96 11.57 -7.22
N LYS A 71 -2.70 11.16 -7.27
CA LYS A 71 -2.23 9.78 -7.13
C LYS A 71 -1.13 9.74 -6.08
N LEU A 72 -1.00 8.61 -5.40
CA LEU A 72 0.18 8.35 -4.58
C LEU A 72 1.36 8.08 -5.51
N LEU A 73 2.38 8.93 -5.42
CA LEU A 73 3.60 8.93 -6.22
C LEU A 73 4.83 8.76 -5.32
N LEU A 74 5.83 8.06 -5.85
CA LEU A 74 7.18 7.99 -5.29
C LEU A 74 8.03 8.93 -6.16
N THR A 75 8.36 10.11 -5.62
CA THR A 75 9.04 11.20 -6.36
C THR A 75 10.31 11.59 -5.62
N LEU A 76 11.29 12.11 -6.36
CA LEU A 76 12.53 12.68 -5.84
C LEU A 76 12.40 14.19 -5.58
N PHE A 77 11.18 14.74 -5.58
CA PHE A 77 10.97 16.14 -5.23
C PHE A 77 11.25 16.37 -3.73
N PRO A 78 11.61 17.61 -3.34
CA PRO A 78 11.58 18.01 -1.95
C PRO A 78 10.18 17.82 -1.36
N LYS A 79 10.11 17.38 -0.10
CA LYS A 79 8.86 17.23 0.64
C LYS A 79 8.66 18.46 1.52
N ARG A 80 7.45 19.02 1.49
CA ARG A 80 7.08 20.19 2.27
C ARG A 80 5.82 19.92 3.06
N ASN A 81 5.79 20.37 4.30
CA ASN A 81 4.74 20.09 5.27
C ASN A 81 4.40 18.58 5.37
N TYR A 82 5.42 17.73 5.34
CA TYR A 82 5.24 16.29 5.30
C TYR A 82 4.98 15.76 6.71
N VAL A 83 3.80 15.16 6.91
CA VAL A 83 3.40 14.59 8.19
C VAL A 83 3.79 13.12 8.26
N LEU A 84 4.66 12.77 9.21
CA LEU A 84 5.18 11.41 9.37
C LEU A 84 5.43 11.05 10.84
N HIS A 85 5.40 9.75 11.13
CA HIS A 85 5.81 9.20 12.42
C HIS A 85 7.33 9.27 12.60
N TYR A 86 7.81 9.52 13.82
CA TYR A 86 9.25 9.68 14.10
C TYR A 86 10.10 8.49 13.63
N ARG A 87 9.60 7.25 13.73
CA ARG A 87 10.33 6.05 13.30
C ARG A 87 10.63 6.02 11.80
N ILE A 88 9.69 6.46 10.97
CA ILE A 88 9.92 6.50 9.52
C ILE A 88 10.81 7.70 9.14
N LEU A 89 10.72 8.81 9.88
CA LEU A 89 11.66 9.93 9.73
C LEU A 89 13.11 9.47 9.93
N LYS A 90 13.39 8.68 10.98
CA LYS A 90 14.74 8.11 11.18
C LYS A 90 15.25 7.33 9.98
N ILE A 91 14.39 6.49 9.37
CA ILE A 91 14.76 5.72 8.18
C ILE A 91 15.06 6.67 7.02
N TYR A 92 14.28 7.74 6.84
CA TYR A 92 14.53 8.72 5.79
C TYR A 92 15.86 9.45 5.98
N LEU A 93 16.16 9.89 7.20
CA LEU A 93 17.42 10.57 7.53
C LEU A 93 18.63 9.63 7.42
N LYS A 94 18.50 8.38 7.91
CA LYS A 94 19.53 7.34 7.77
C LYS A 94 19.88 7.07 6.31
N ASN A 95 18.90 7.17 5.41
CA ASN A 95 19.08 7.01 3.97
C ASN A 95 19.32 8.35 3.25
N GLY A 96 19.74 9.39 3.96
CA GLY A 96 20.31 10.61 3.36
C GLY A 96 19.33 11.75 3.04
N LEU A 97 18.03 11.62 3.29
CA LEU A 97 17.13 12.79 3.20
C LEU A 97 17.57 13.84 4.23
N LYS A 98 17.54 15.12 3.84
CA LYS A 98 17.99 16.23 4.69
C LYS A 98 16.79 16.88 5.36
N LEU A 99 16.74 16.86 6.69
CA LEU A 99 15.73 17.60 7.46
C LEU A 99 16.03 19.10 7.39
N VAL A 100 15.17 19.85 6.71
CA VAL A 100 15.35 21.30 6.53
C VAL A 100 14.71 22.07 7.68
N ARG A 101 13.47 21.72 8.00
CA ARG A 101 12.69 22.42 9.03
C ARG A 101 11.69 21.49 9.68
N VAL A 102 11.54 21.61 11.00
CA VAL A 102 10.40 21.04 11.71
C VAL A 102 9.35 22.13 11.86
N ASN A 103 8.16 21.89 11.32
CA ASN A 103 7.05 22.84 11.33
C ASN A 103 6.22 22.66 12.61
N ARG A 104 5.88 21.42 12.96
CA ARG A 104 5.08 21.08 14.15
C ARG A 104 5.47 19.72 14.69
N VAL A 105 5.38 19.55 16.00
CA VAL A 105 5.58 18.26 16.66
C VAL A 105 4.41 17.94 17.57
N LEU A 106 3.79 16.79 17.32
CA LEU A 106 2.77 16.21 18.19
C LEU A 106 3.39 15.09 19.02
N ARG A 107 3.47 15.30 20.34
CA ARG A 107 3.88 14.30 21.33
C ARG A 107 2.67 13.48 21.77
N PHE A 108 2.89 12.19 22.07
CA PHE A 108 1.86 11.30 22.62
C PHE A 108 2.45 10.17 23.48
N LYS A 109 1.62 9.53 24.29
CA LYS A 109 1.94 8.23 24.90
C LYS A 109 1.65 7.08 23.95
N GLN A 110 2.54 6.10 23.95
CA GLN A 110 2.46 4.89 23.13
C GLN A 110 2.79 3.63 23.94
N SER A 111 2.18 2.51 23.56
CA SER A 111 2.45 1.19 24.14
C SER A 111 2.06 0.08 23.17
N GLN A 112 2.39 -1.16 23.49
CA GLN A 112 2.02 -2.35 22.69
C GLN A 112 0.59 -2.84 22.98
N TRP A 113 -0.38 -1.93 23.08
CA TRP A 113 -1.75 -2.25 23.51
C TRP A 113 -2.52 -3.21 22.57
N LEU A 114 -2.15 -3.32 21.29
CA LEU A 114 -2.70 -4.33 20.38
C LEU A 114 -1.95 -5.66 20.38
N LYS A 115 -0.74 -5.73 20.93
CA LYS A 115 0.18 -6.86 20.73
C LYS A 115 -0.44 -8.19 21.13
N LYS A 116 -1.06 -8.28 22.32
CA LYS A 116 -1.68 -9.52 22.80
C LYS A 116 -2.71 -10.09 21.82
N TYR A 117 -3.54 -9.22 21.23
CA TYR A 117 -4.53 -9.63 20.23
C TYR A 117 -3.87 -10.08 18.93
N ILE A 118 -2.86 -9.36 18.44
CA ILE A 118 -2.15 -9.71 17.20
C ILE A 118 -1.38 -11.02 17.36
N ASP A 119 -0.70 -11.21 18.48
CA ASP A 119 0.06 -12.42 18.79
C ASP A 119 -0.89 -13.64 18.85
N LEU A 120 -2.04 -13.52 19.52
CA LEU A 120 -3.04 -14.57 19.59
C LEU A 120 -3.48 -15.01 18.18
N ASN A 121 -3.92 -14.05 17.35
CA ASN A 121 -4.38 -14.36 16.00
C ASN A 121 -3.25 -14.91 15.11
N THR A 122 -2.01 -14.45 15.32
CA THR A 122 -0.84 -14.97 14.59
C THR A 122 -0.53 -16.41 14.97
N ALA A 123 -0.55 -16.72 16.26
CA ALA A 123 -0.36 -18.09 16.78
C ALA A 123 -1.47 -19.03 16.30
N MET A 124 -2.73 -18.59 16.34
CA MET A 124 -3.84 -19.38 15.80
C MET A 124 -3.68 -19.62 14.30
N ARG A 125 -3.33 -18.57 13.54
CA ARG A 125 -3.04 -18.67 12.10
C ARG A 125 -1.87 -19.61 11.78
N GLN A 126 -0.86 -19.69 12.64
CA GLN A 126 0.26 -20.62 12.50
C GLN A 126 -0.17 -22.08 12.71
N LYS A 127 -1.03 -22.33 13.71
CA LYS A 127 -1.58 -23.66 14.05
C LYS A 127 -2.62 -24.18 13.04
N SER A 128 -3.30 -23.28 12.33
CA SER A 128 -4.30 -23.65 11.32
C SER A 128 -3.74 -24.53 10.20
N GLN A 129 -4.43 -25.64 9.92
CA GLN A 129 -4.06 -26.57 8.86
C GLN A 129 -4.75 -26.26 7.53
N ASN A 130 -6.02 -25.85 7.56
CA ASN A 130 -6.80 -25.53 6.37
C ASN A 130 -6.66 -24.05 5.96
N GLU A 131 -7.02 -23.75 4.71
CA GLU A 131 -6.92 -22.40 4.15
C GLU A 131 -7.97 -21.44 4.74
N PHE A 132 -9.16 -21.95 5.08
CA PHE A 132 -10.25 -21.15 5.64
C PHE A 132 -9.84 -20.49 6.96
N ASP A 133 -9.36 -21.26 7.94
CA ASP A 133 -8.92 -20.75 9.24
C ASP A 133 -7.73 -19.79 9.09
N LYS A 134 -6.78 -20.13 8.21
CA LYS A 134 -5.64 -19.24 7.91
C LYS A 134 -6.11 -17.89 7.40
N ASN A 135 -7.15 -17.86 6.57
CA ASN A 135 -7.75 -16.64 6.02
C ASN A 135 -8.61 -15.91 7.06
N PHE A 136 -9.33 -16.63 7.91
CA PHE A 136 -10.12 -16.07 9.01
C PHE A 136 -9.22 -15.29 9.99
N TYR A 137 -8.17 -15.90 10.53
CA TYR A 137 -7.28 -15.22 11.47
C TYR A 137 -6.49 -14.08 10.81
N LYS A 138 -6.17 -14.19 9.50
CA LYS A 138 -5.62 -13.08 8.73
C LYS A 138 -6.61 -11.91 8.66
N LEU A 139 -7.89 -12.19 8.42
CA LEU A 139 -8.95 -11.17 8.39
C LEU A 139 -9.13 -10.52 9.77
N MET A 140 -9.09 -11.28 10.86
CA MET A 140 -9.19 -10.75 12.23
C MET A 140 -8.09 -9.77 12.59
N ILE A 141 -6.89 -9.92 12.00
CA ILE A 141 -5.80 -8.95 12.11
C ILE A 141 -6.06 -7.74 11.21
N ASN A 142 -6.33 -7.97 9.92
CA ASN A 142 -6.47 -6.90 8.94
C ASN A 142 -7.70 -6.00 9.17
N SER A 143 -8.79 -6.56 9.71
CA SER A 143 -10.02 -5.82 10.01
C SER A 143 -9.81 -4.76 11.09
N VAL A 144 -8.94 -5.02 12.07
CA VAL A 144 -8.57 -4.03 13.09
C VAL A 144 -7.94 -2.81 12.42
N TYR A 145 -6.95 -3.01 11.56
CA TYR A 145 -6.34 -1.90 10.81
C TYR A 145 -7.37 -1.11 9.99
N GLY A 146 -8.26 -1.82 9.28
CA GLY A 146 -9.36 -1.20 8.55
C GLY A 146 -10.27 -0.35 9.44
N LYS A 147 -10.51 -0.80 10.69
CA LYS A 147 -11.32 -0.07 11.67
C LYS A 147 -10.60 1.16 12.23
N LEU A 148 -9.28 1.09 12.44
CA LEU A 148 -8.48 2.25 12.87
C LEU A 148 -8.53 3.37 11.82
N MET A 149 -8.51 3.01 10.53
CA MET A 149 -8.52 3.96 9.40
C MET A 149 -9.92 4.36 8.92
N GLU A 150 -10.97 4.01 9.66
CA GLU A 150 -12.35 4.27 9.25
C GLU A 150 -12.67 5.77 9.26
N ASN A 151 -13.13 6.27 8.11
CA ASN A 151 -13.49 7.67 7.95
C ASN A 151 -14.99 7.90 8.20
N VAL A 152 -15.33 8.17 9.46
CA VAL A 152 -16.70 8.46 9.91
C VAL A 152 -17.32 9.70 9.25
N ARG A 153 -16.54 10.61 8.67
CA ARG A 153 -17.06 11.78 7.93
C ARG A 153 -17.76 11.41 6.64
N LYS A 154 -17.51 10.20 6.10
CA LYS A 154 -18.19 9.69 4.91
C LYS A 154 -19.52 9.01 5.22
N TYR A 155 -19.87 8.87 6.50
CA TYR A 155 -21.15 8.30 6.89
C TYR A 155 -22.29 9.21 6.48
N LYS A 156 -23.40 8.59 6.09
CA LYS A 156 -24.63 9.25 5.70
C LYS A 156 -25.77 8.72 6.54
N ASP A 157 -26.75 9.57 6.80
CA ASP A 157 -28.01 9.12 7.37
C ASP A 157 -28.93 8.70 6.24
N VAL A 158 -29.43 7.47 6.32
CA VAL A 158 -30.26 6.86 5.29
C VAL A 158 -31.68 6.73 5.83
N ARG A 159 -32.66 7.27 5.10
CA ARG A 159 -34.09 7.15 5.42
C ARG A 159 -34.80 6.42 4.29
N LEU A 160 -35.52 5.38 4.65
CA LEU A 160 -36.48 4.73 3.76
C LEU A 160 -37.83 5.43 3.92
N VAL A 161 -38.40 5.95 2.84
CA VAL A 161 -39.61 6.76 2.87
C VAL A 161 -40.60 6.24 1.84
N THR A 162 -41.87 6.12 2.25
CA THR A 162 -42.94 5.57 1.40
C THR A 162 -44.06 6.54 1.07
N LYS A 163 -43.91 7.81 1.43
CA LYS A 163 -44.90 8.86 1.19
C LYS A 163 -44.20 10.12 0.70
N TRP A 164 -44.81 10.83 -0.24
CA TRP A 164 -44.28 12.09 -0.76
C TRP A 164 -44.42 13.24 0.26
N ASP A 165 -45.65 13.47 0.73
CA ASP A 165 -45.99 14.57 1.62
C ASP A 165 -45.93 14.20 3.12
N GLY A 166 -46.09 15.24 3.96
CA GLY A 166 -46.08 15.14 5.42
C GLY A 166 -44.70 15.39 6.03
N ARG A 167 -44.66 15.55 7.36
CA ARG A 167 -43.45 15.89 8.11
C ARG A 167 -42.29 14.90 7.91
N TYR A 168 -42.63 13.63 7.66
CA TYR A 168 -41.68 12.54 7.41
C TYR A 168 -41.75 12.02 5.97
N GLY A 169 -42.41 12.76 5.08
CA GLY A 169 -42.47 12.45 3.65
C GLY A 169 -41.17 12.81 2.91
N ALA A 170 -41.04 12.31 1.69
CA ALA A 170 -39.86 12.51 0.87
C ALA A 170 -39.57 13.99 0.61
N ARG A 171 -40.62 14.78 0.35
CA ARG A 171 -40.52 16.23 0.15
C ARG A 171 -39.85 16.94 1.34
N ALA A 172 -40.23 16.57 2.57
CA ALA A 172 -39.70 17.18 3.77
C ALA A 172 -38.21 16.88 3.98
N TYR A 173 -37.75 15.68 3.64
CA TYR A 173 -36.32 15.32 3.72
C TYR A 173 -35.49 15.90 2.58
N ILE A 174 -36.02 15.94 1.36
CA ILE A 174 -35.36 16.56 0.19
C ILE A 174 -35.15 18.05 0.42
N ALA A 175 -36.11 18.72 1.06
CA ALA A 175 -36.02 20.14 1.39
C ALA A 175 -34.99 20.46 2.50
N LYS A 176 -34.40 19.46 3.17
CA LYS A 176 -33.40 19.72 4.21
C LYS A 176 -32.08 20.20 3.60
N PRO A 177 -31.38 21.13 4.26
CA PRO A 177 -30.10 21.64 3.77
C PRO A 177 -28.99 20.58 3.69
N ASN A 178 -29.12 19.49 4.45
CA ASN A 178 -28.18 18.37 4.42
C ASN A 178 -28.60 17.24 3.47
N PHE A 179 -29.59 17.45 2.60
CA PHE A 179 -29.91 16.50 1.55
C PHE A 179 -28.70 16.23 0.66
N HIS A 180 -28.41 14.95 0.41
CA HIS A 180 -27.32 14.54 -0.46
C HIS A 180 -27.83 13.96 -1.78
N SER A 181 -28.68 12.94 -1.69
CA SER A 181 -29.25 12.28 -2.86
C SER A 181 -30.52 11.53 -2.49
N CYS A 182 -31.29 11.14 -3.51
CA CYS A 182 -32.35 10.17 -3.36
C CYS A 182 -32.22 9.08 -4.43
N THR A 183 -32.65 7.87 -4.07
CA THR A 183 -32.77 6.73 -4.98
C THR A 183 -34.18 6.18 -4.88
N ILE A 184 -34.96 6.38 -5.93
CA ILE A 184 -36.32 5.84 -6.07
C ILE A 184 -36.19 4.35 -6.42
N PHE A 185 -36.70 3.46 -5.58
CA PHE A 185 -36.70 2.01 -5.81
C PHE A 185 -37.92 1.57 -6.60
N ASP A 186 -39.11 2.02 -6.18
CA ASP A 186 -40.38 1.78 -6.86
C ASP A 186 -41.30 3.01 -6.72
N ASN A 187 -42.58 2.86 -7.06
CA ASN A 187 -43.57 3.95 -7.01
C ASN A 187 -43.81 4.49 -5.60
N ASP A 188 -43.63 3.65 -4.57
CA ASP A 188 -44.01 3.93 -3.19
C ASP A 188 -42.82 3.85 -2.23
N MET A 189 -41.58 3.79 -2.73
CA MET A 189 -40.38 3.61 -1.90
C MET A 189 -39.18 4.38 -2.44
N VAL A 190 -38.68 5.29 -1.61
CA VAL A 190 -37.51 6.12 -1.89
C VAL A 190 -36.53 6.01 -0.74
N ILE A 191 -35.26 5.77 -1.05
CA ILE A 191 -34.16 6.00 -0.12
C ILE A 191 -33.70 7.45 -0.25
N ILE A 192 -33.65 8.15 0.87
CA ILE A 192 -33.08 9.48 0.98
C ILE A 192 -31.79 9.40 1.77
N GLU A 193 -30.71 9.83 1.15
CA GLU A 193 -29.41 9.97 1.79
C GLU A 193 -29.22 11.43 2.22
N LEU A 194 -28.89 11.61 3.50
CA LEU A 194 -28.59 12.90 4.10
C LEU A 194 -27.13 12.90 4.57
N ASN A 195 -26.44 14.02 4.36
CA ASN A 195 -25.15 14.27 5.01
C ASN A 195 -25.36 14.41 6.51
N ARG A 196 -24.43 13.91 7.32
CA ARG A 196 -24.46 14.13 8.77
C ARG A 196 -24.09 15.57 9.08
N LEU A 197 -24.94 16.24 9.86
CA LEU A 197 -24.69 17.59 10.36
C LEU A 197 -23.60 17.61 11.44
N GLU A 198 -23.56 16.55 12.25
CA GLU A 198 -22.58 16.37 13.32
C GLU A 198 -21.86 15.03 13.13
N VAL A 199 -20.54 15.05 13.29
CA VAL A 199 -19.70 13.86 13.15
C VAL A 199 -18.86 13.70 14.41
N PHE A 200 -19.12 12.61 15.14
CA PHE A 200 -18.30 12.24 16.29
C PHE A 200 -17.05 11.46 15.83
N LEU A 201 -15.87 12.06 16.01
CA LEU A 201 -14.58 11.46 15.63
C LEU A 201 -14.16 10.41 16.68
N ASN A 202 -14.70 9.21 16.59
CA ASN A 202 -14.51 8.12 17.54
C ASN A 202 -13.66 6.95 17.00
N LYS A 203 -12.81 7.23 16.01
CA LYS A 203 -11.89 6.24 15.44
C LYS A 203 -10.46 6.69 15.70
N PRO A 204 -9.59 5.81 16.23
CA PRO A 204 -8.19 6.14 16.51
C PRO A 204 -7.36 6.14 15.22
N ILE A 205 -7.65 7.09 14.31
CA ILE A 205 -6.98 7.22 13.01
C ILE A 205 -5.46 7.42 13.19
N TYR A 206 -5.05 8.08 14.27
CA TYR A 206 -3.64 8.24 14.65
C TYR A 206 -2.91 6.89 14.78
N ALA A 207 -3.58 5.84 15.29
CA ALA A 207 -2.97 4.52 15.43
C ALA A 207 -2.87 3.84 14.06
N GLY A 208 -3.89 3.96 13.21
CA GLY A 208 -3.85 3.46 11.84
C GLY A 208 -2.74 4.13 11.01
N PHE A 209 -2.61 5.45 11.12
CA PHE A 209 -1.51 6.23 10.55
C PHE A 209 -0.14 5.69 11.00
N THR A 210 0.07 5.52 12.31
CA THR A 210 1.33 5.00 12.85
C THR A 210 1.62 3.58 12.38
N VAL A 211 0.61 2.70 12.29
CA VAL A 211 0.79 1.35 11.75
C VAL A 211 1.32 1.38 10.31
N LEU A 212 0.77 2.26 9.47
CA LEU A 212 1.19 2.39 8.07
C LEU A 212 2.62 2.94 7.95
N ASP A 213 3.01 3.90 8.78
CA ASP A 213 4.35 4.46 8.76
C ASP A 213 5.39 3.47 9.31
N ILE A 214 5.05 2.76 10.39
CA ILE A 214 5.91 1.69 10.91
C ILE A 214 6.01 0.54 9.91
N SER A 215 4.95 0.16 9.19
CA SER A 215 5.07 -0.91 8.19
C SER A 215 6.07 -0.57 7.08
N LYS A 216 6.15 0.71 6.68
CA LYS A 216 7.13 1.17 5.69
C LYS A 216 8.58 1.02 6.18
N THR A 217 8.83 1.10 7.49
CA THR A 217 10.21 0.96 8.00
C THR A 217 10.78 -0.41 7.69
N PHE A 218 9.96 -1.48 7.78
CA PHE A 218 10.40 -2.84 7.43
C PHE A 218 10.74 -2.96 5.94
N LEU A 219 9.91 -2.40 5.06
CA LEU A 219 10.12 -2.42 3.62
C LEU A 219 11.40 -1.68 3.23
N TYR A 220 11.57 -0.46 3.75
CA TYR A 220 12.72 0.37 3.44
C TYR A 220 14.01 -0.14 4.07
N ASP A 221 13.97 -0.66 5.30
CA ASP A 221 15.16 -1.25 5.93
C ASP A 221 15.59 -2.54 5.21
N PHE A 222 14.64 -3.37 4.74
CA PHE A 222 14.97 -4.51 3.89
C PHE A 222 15.59 -4.06 2.56
N HIS A 223 15.00 -3.08 1.88
CA HIS A 223 15.51 -2.63 0.59
C HIS A 223 16.86 -1.91 0.70
N TYR A 224 16.94 -0.85 1.51
CA TYR A 224 18.12 0.00 1.62
C TYR A 224 19.16 -0.56 2.58
N GLY A 225 18.71 -1.06 3.74
CA GLY A 225 19.60 -1.52 4.82
C GLY A 225 20.14 -2.93 4.63
N TYR A 226 19.54 -3.74 3.75
CA TYR A 226 19.99 -5.11 3.47
C TYR A 226 20.27 -5.36 1.98
N ILE A 227 19.27 -5.20 1.11
CA ILE A 227 19.43 -5.54 -0.31
C ILE A 227 20.48 -4.65 -0.99
N LEU A 228 20.33 -3.32 -0.94
CA LEU A 228 21.28 -2.43 -1.61
C LEU A 228 22.68 -2.47 -0.98
N SER A 229 22.79 -2.66 0.33
CA SER A 229 24.09 -2.79 1.01
C SER A 229 24.82 -4.09 0.70
N LYS A 230 24.09 -5.18 0.40
CA LYS A 230 24.69 -6.49 0.12
C LYS A 230 25.00 -6.68 -1.37
N PHE A 231 24.13 -6.20 -2.25
CA PHE A 231 24.21 -6.48 -3.69
C PHE A 231 24.69 -5.29 -4.53
N TYR A 232 24.61 -4.06 -4.04
CA TYR A 232 24.99 -2.83 -4.76
C TYR A 232 24.40 -2.80 -6.18
N ASN A 233 25.25 -2.81 -7.21
CA ASN A 233 24.85 -2.75 -8.62
C ASN A 233 24.42 -4.10 -9.20
N ASN A 234 24.50 -5.20 -8.44
CA ASN A 234 24.11 -6.54 -8.87
C ASN A 234 22.64 -6.86 -8.56
N VAL A 235 21.83 -5.84 -8.28
CA VAL A 235 20.40 -5.97 -8.03
C VAL A 235 19.62 -4.84 -8.69
N LYS A 236 18.43 -5.16 -9.18
CA LYS A 236 17.48 -4.18 -9.68
C LYS A 236 16.09 -4.48 -9.14
N LEU A 237 15.40 -3.47 -8.60
CA LEU A 237 14.01 -3.65 -8.16
C LEU A 237 13.08 -3.46 -9.36
N LEU A 238 12.39 -4.53 -9.74
CA LEU A 238 11.49 -4.55 -10.90
C LEU A 238 10.08 -4.07 -10.55
N TYR A 239 9.61 -4.37 -9.34
CA TYR A 239 8.24 -4.08 -8.92
C TYR A 239 8.09 -4.07 -7.40
N THR A 240 7.12 -3.29 -6.92
CA THR A 240 6.66 -3.34 -5.54
C THR A 240 5.15 -3.15 -5.43
N ASP A 241 4.51 -3.86 -4.50
CA ASP A 241 3.14 -3.59 -4.06
C ASP A 241 2.99 -3.81 -2.56
N THR A 242 2.89 -2.71 -1.82
CA THR A 242 2.63 -2.65 -0.36
C THR A 242 3.72 -3.30 0.51
N ASP A 243 3.80 -4.62 0.50
CA ASP A 243 4.67 -5.49 1.31
C ASP A 243 5.43 -6.51 0.45
N SER A 244 5.37 -6.38 -0.88
CA SER A 244 6.05 -7.25 -1.84
C SER A 244 7.09 -6.48 -2.66
N LEU A 245 8.20 -7.16 -2.97
CA LEU A 245 9.29 -6.66 -3.80
C LEU A 245 9.68 -7.76 -4.79
N ILE A 246 9.85 -7.41 -6.06
CA ILE A 246 10.35 -8.32 -7.11
C ILE A 246 11.69 -7.78 -7.56
N TYR A 247 12.74 -8.57 -7.36
CA TYR A 247 14.11 -8.21 -7.72
C TYR A 247 14.60 -9.04 -8.90
N SER A 248 15.47 -8.43 -9.72
CA SER A 248 16.39 -9.14 -10.59
C SER A 248 17.77 -9.10 -9.94
N PHE A 249 18.37 -10.25 -9.70
CA PHE A 249 19.71 -10.35 -9.14
C PHE A 249 20.69 -10.85 -10.20
N SER A 250 21.88 -10.26 -10.23
CA SER A 250 23.02 -10.67 -11.07
C SER A 250 24.10 -11.29 -10.18
N VAL A 251 23.77 -12.44 -9.58
CA VAL A 251 24.67 -13.20 -8.69
C VAL A 251 24.65 -14.68 -9.09
N PRO A 252 25.72 -15.46 -8.76
CA PRO A 252 25.77 -16.88 -9.12
C PRO A 252 24.63 -17.71 -8.52
N ASP A 253 24.33 -17.50 -7.23
CA ASP A 253 23.27 -18.22 -6.52
C ASP A 253 22.64 -17.35 -5.42
N ILE A 254 21.39 -16.93 -5.63
CA ILE A 254 20.64 -16.15 -4.64
C ILE A 254 20.12 -17.00 -3.48
N TYR A 255 19.91 -18.30 -3.69
CA TYR A 255 19.37 -19.21 -2.67
C TYR A 255 20.42 -19.57 -1.63
N GLN A 256 21.69 -19.64 -2.03
CA GLN A 256 22.79 -19.74 -1.09
C GLN A 256 22.84 -18.53 -0.14
N ILE A 257 22.59 -17.33 -0.65
CA ILE A 257 22.55 -16.11 0.18
C ILE A 257 21.33 -16.11 1.11
N ILE A 258 20.15 -16.53 0.62
CA ILE A 258 18.95 -16.70 1.47
C ILE A 258 19.22 -17.70 2.60
N LYS A 259 19.98 -18.76 2.33
CA LYS A 259 20.35 -19.77 3.32
C LYS A 259 21.32 -19.23 4.37
N GLU A 260 22.27 -18.39 3.98
CA GLU A 260 23.21 -17.73 4.89
C GLU A 260 22.52 -16.70 5.79
N ASP A 261 21.60 -15.91 5.24
CA ASP A 261 20.84 -14.87 5.96
C ASP A 261 19.43 -15.35 6.35
N ILE A 262 19.30 -16.61 6.76
CA ILE A 262 18.01 -17.26 7.02
C ILE A 262 17.19 -16.52 8.08
N ASP A 263 17.83 -15.77 8.98
CA ASP A 263 17.17 -14.93 9.99
C ASP A 263 16.29 -13.82 9.38
N LYS A 264 16.49 -13.47 8.12
CA LYS A 264 15.72 -12.44 7.39
C LYS A 264 14.54 -13.01 6.61
N PHE A 265 14.50 -14.33 6.45
CA PHE A 265 13.55 -14.99 5.56
C PHE A 265 12.63 -15.99 6.27
N ASP A 266 11.36 -15.98 5.90
CA ASP A 266 10.42 -17.08 6.14
C ASP A 266 10.52 -18.07 4.97
N THR A 267 11.10 -19.24 5.25
CA THR A 267 11.31 -20.33 4.29
C THR A 267 10.45 -21.55 4.62
N SER A 268 9.47 -21.40 5.52
CA SER A 268 8.68 -22.52 6.02
C SER A 268 7.77 -23.18 4.98
N ASP A 269 7.45 -22.45 3.90
CA ASP A 269 6.61 -22.93 2.80
C ASP A 269 7.42 -23.55 1.64
N TYR A 270 8.75 -23.65 1.76
CA TYR A 270 9.57 -24.42 0.81
C TYR A 270 9.26 -25.91 0.89
N ARG A 271 9.57 -26.64 -0.18
CA ARG A 271 9.47 -28.10 -0.17
C ARG A 271 10.54 -28.71 0.74
N SER A 272 10.22 -29.82 1.41
CA SER A 272 11.18 -30.56 2.24
C SER A 272 12.35 -31.14 1.43
N ASP A 273 12.12 -31.43 0.15
CA ASP A 273 13.09 -31.92 -0.83
C ASP A 273 13.62 -30.81 -1.74
N ASN A 274 13.61 -29.54 -1.30
CA ASN A 274 14.05 -28.43 -2.14
C ASN A 274 15.52 -28.59 -2.56
N ILE A 275 15.79 -28.35 -3.84
CA ILE A 275 17.10 -28.57 -4.47
C ILE A 275 18.22 -27.69 -3.91
N PHE A 276 17.88 -26.60 -3.23
CA PHE A 276 18.83 -25.65 -2.64
C PHE A 276 19.25 -26.06 -1.21
N GLY A 277 18.61 -27.09 -0.63
CA GLY A 277 18.84 -27.50 0.75
C GLY A 277 18.60 -26.37 1.76
N ILE A 278 17.60 -25.53 1.52
CA ILE A 278 17.16 -24.46 2.42
C ILE A 278 16.36 -25.08 3.58
N PRO A 279 16.70 -24.75 4.85
CA PRO A 279 15.92 -25.18 6.01
C PRO A 279 14.50 -24.60 6.02
N LEU A 280 13.52 -25.35 6.50
CA LEU A 280 12.12 -24.91 6.64
C LEU A 280 11.89 -24.25 8.01
N VAL A 281 12.10 -22.94 8.11
CA VAL A 281 12.06 -22.21 9.38
C VAL A 281 11.20 -20.96 9.30
N ASN A 282 11.02 -20.26 10.44
CA ASN A 282 10.47 -18.90 10.51
C ASN A 282 8.99 -18.72 10.10
N LYS A 283 8.21 -19.80 10.16
CA LYS A 283 6.80 -19.83 9.76
C LYS A 283 5.96 -18.68 10.34
N LYS A 284 5.57 -17.74 9.48
CA LYS A 284 4.72 -16.57 9.78
C LYS A 284 5.26 -15.70 10.93
N VAL A 285 6.57 -15.66 11.13
CA VAL A 285 7.20 -14.74 12.08
C VAL A 285 7.05 -13.31 11.54
N PRO A 286 6.45 -12.37 12.29
CA PRO A 286 6.25 -11.00 11.81
C PRO A 286 7.56 -10.29 11.49
N GLY A 287 7.61 -9.57 10.36
CA GLY A 287 8.73 -8.72 9.97
C GLY A 287 9.74 -9.39 9.03
N LEU A 288 9.67 -10.71 8.85
CA LEU A 288 10.53 -11.44 7.90
C LEU A 288 9.94 -11.42 6.49
N MET A 289 10.83 -11.41 5.49
CA MET A 289 10.45 -11.51 4.08
C MET A 289 10.28 -12.98 3.70
N LYS A 290 9.32 -13.30 2.83
CA LYS A 290 9.15 -14.66 2.32
C LYS A 290 9.48 -14.71 0.84
N ASP A 291 10.07 -15.80 0.38
CA ASP A 291 10.07 -16.11 -1.06
C ASP A 291 8.66 -16.60 -1.43
N GLU A 292 7.90 -15.78 -2.15
CA GLU A 292 6.54 -16.14 -2.59
C GLU A 292 6.50 -17.27 -3.61
N ASN A 293 7.63 -17.61 -4.24
CA ASN A 293 7.71 -18.70 -5.21
C ASN A 293 8.18 -20.01 -4.57
N HIS A 294 8.54 -20.02 -3.29
CA HIS A 294 8.95 -21.21 -2.53
C HIS A 294 10.10 -22.00 -3.20
N GLY A 295 11.08 -21.29 -3.75
CA GLY A 295 12.23 -21.86 -4.46
C GLY A 295 12.02 -22.07 -5.97
N ASN A 296 10.81 -21.88 -6.49
CA ASN A 296 10.57 -21.99 -7.94
C ASN A 296 11.15 -20.77 -8.66
N ILE A 297 11.80 -20.98 -9.81
CA ILE A 297 12.56 -19.92 -10.48
C ILE A 297 11.62 -19.04 -11.30
N MET A 298 11.66 -17.73 -11.07
CA MET A 298 11.02 -16.75 -11.95
C MET A 298 11.88 -16.55 -13.20
N LEU A 299 11.40 -17.06 -14.33
CA LEU A 299 12.12 -17.03 -15.62
C LEU A 299 11.91 -15.71 -16.37
N GLU A 300 10.77 -15.07 -16.16
CA GLU A 300 10.39 -13.87 -16.89
C GLU A 300 9.45 -12.98 -16.06
N PHE A 301 9.63 -11.67 -16.16
CA PHE A 301 8.75 -10.65 -15.57
C PHE A 301 8.48 -9.51 -16.56
N VAL A 302 7.22 -9.10 -16.67
CA VAL A 302 6.78 -7.95 -17.48
C VAL A 302 5.87 -7.05 -16.63
N GLY A 303 6.32 -5.84 -16.34
CA GLY A 303 5.57 -4.83 -15.59
C GLY A 303 5.17 -3.66 -16.48
N LEU A 304 3.87 -3.35 -16.56
CA LEU A 304 3.37 -2.19 -17.32
C LEU A 304 3.14 -0.97 -16.43
N ARG A 305 2.59 -1.20 -15.23
CA ARG A 305 2.32 -0.19 -14.20
C ARG A 305 1.92 -0.85 -12.88
N ALA A 306 1.72 -0.03 -11.85
CA ALA A 306 1.22 -0.50 -10.55
C ALA A 306 -0.02 -1.43 -10.68
N LYS A 307 0.09 -2.65 -10.15
CA LYS A 307 -0.94 -3.71 -10.18
C LYS A 307 -1.34 -4.18 -11.59
N MET A 308 -0.45 -4.03 -12.57
CA MET A 308 -0.60 -4.55 -13.93
C MET A 308 0.74 -5.11 -14.42
N TYR A 309 0.89 -6.43 -14.29
CA TYR A 309 2.13 -7.15 -14.58
C TYR A 309 1.84 -8.64 -14.82
N ALA A 310 2.81 -9.34 -15.40
CA ALA A 310 2.81 -10.78 -15.54
C ALA A 310 4.21 -11.35 -15.29
N TYR A 311 4.29 -12.60 -14.85
CA TYR A 311 5.55 -13.31 -14.73
C TYR A 311 5.38 -14.81 -14.94
N THR A 312 6.46 -15.49 -15.29
CA THR A 312 6.51 -16.94 -15.49
C THR A 312 7.40 -17.57 -14.42
N VAL A 313 6.87 -18.55 -13.69
CA VAL A 313 7.59 -19.33 -12.66
C VAL A 313 7.43 -20.81 -13.00
N ASP A 314 8.52 -21.52 -13.25
CA ASP A 314 8.54 -22.93 -13.67
C ASP A 314 7.49 -23.27 -14.73
N GLY A 315 7.42 -22.45 -15.78
CA GLY A 315 6.48 -22.60 -16.90
C GLY A 315 5.03 -22.16 -16.62
N LYS A 316 4.69 -21.77 -15.38
CA LYS A 316 3.35 -21.25 -15.02
C LYS A 316 3.32 -19.73 -15.10
N VAL A 317 2.37 -19.20 -15.85
CA VAL A 317 2.19 -17.75 -16.02
C VAL A 317 1.21 -17.19 -15.00
N VAL A 318 1.67 -16.24 -14.19
CA VAL A 318 0.83 -15.43 -13.29
C VAL A 318 0.55 -14.08 -13.95
N LYS A 319 -0.71 -13.65 -13.95
CA LYS A 319 -1.19 -12.47 -14.69
C LYS A 319 -1.99 -11.57 -13.77
N LYS A 320 -1.68 -10.27 -13.76
CA LYS A 320 -2.38 -9.25 -12.98
C LYS A 320 -2.78 -8.08 -13.87
N SER A 321 -4.06 -7.70 -13.80
CA SER A 321 -4.60 -6.51 -14.46
C SER A 321 -5.69 -5.90 -13.57
N LYS A 322 -5.33 -4.84 -12.85
CA LYS A 322 -6.26 -4.16 -11.93
C LYS A 322 -7.49 -3.62 -12.66
N GLY A 323 -8.68 -4.00 -12.18
CA GLY A 323 -9.97 -3.54 -12.70
C GLY A 323 -10.53 -4.38 -13.84
N SER A 324 -9.88 -5.50 -14.14
CA SER A 324 -10.33 -6.52 -15.10
C SER A 324 -10.87 -7.75 -14.36
N THR A 325 -11.85 -8.44 -14.94
CA THR A 325 -12.37 -9.70 -14.37
C THR A 325 -11.36 -10.83 -14.47
N ALA A 326 -11.48 -11.83 -13.60
CA ALA A 326 -10.67 -13.05 -13.68
C ALA A 326 -10.82 -13.77 -15.03
N ALA A 327 -12.02 -13.76 -15.62
CA ALA A 327 -12.28 -14.36 -16.94
C ALA A 327 -11.49 -13.65 -18.06
N SER A 328 -11.47 -12.31 -18.08
CA SER A 328 -10.66 -11.55 -19.03
C SER A 328 -9.15 -11.80 -18.84
N VAL A 329 -8.69 -11.81 -17.58
CA VAL A 329 -7.28 -12.09 -17.25
C VAL A 329 -6.87 -13.53 -17.60
N LYS A 330 -7.80 -14.48 -17.67
CA LYS A 330 -7.47 -15.84 -18.16
C LYS A 330 -7.13 -15.85 -19.65
N GLN A 331 -7.75 -14.98 -20.44
CA GLN A 331 -7.60 -14.95 -21.91
C GLN A 331 -6.36 -14.21 -22.40
N ILE A 332 -5.78 -13.32 -21.59
CA ILE A 332 -4.52 -12.66 -21.92
C ILE A 332 -3.33 -13.60 -21.70
N THR A 333 -2.28 -13.43 -22.49
CA THR A 333 -1.02 -14.17 -22.46
C THR A 333 0.11 -13.26 -21.98
N ILE A 334 1.28 -13.81 -21.64
CA ILE A 334 2.45 -12.96 -21.33
C ILE A 334 2.92 -12.17 -22.55
N SER A 335 2.73 -12.72 -23.76
CA SER A 335 3.02 -12.03 -25.01
C SER A 335 2.17 -10.76 -25.18
N ASP A 336 0.90 -10.77 -24.76
CA ASP A 336 0.08 -9.55 -24.81
C ASP A 336 0.64 -8.42 -23.92
N TYR A 337 1.28 -8.76 -22.79
CA TYR A 337 1.99 -7.77 -21.97
C TYR A 337 3.24 -7.25 -22.66
N LYS A 338 3.98 -8.12 -23.36
CA LYS A 338 5.15 -7.73 -24.15
C LYS A 338 4.78 -6.81 -25.31
N ASN A 339 3.74 -7.16 -26.07
CA ASN A 339 3.24 -6.34 -27.17
C ASN A 339 2.77 -4.98 -26.65
N ALA A 340 2.05 -4.96 -25.52
CA ALA A 340 1.72 -3.69 -24.87
C ALA A 340 2.97 -2.87 -24.56
N LEU A 341 4.02 -3.48 -23.99
CA LEU A 341 5.26 -2.81 -23.58
C LEU A 341 6.11 -2.31 -24.75
N PHE A 342 6.37 -3.17 -25.74
CA PHE A 342 7.30 -2.90 -26.83
C PHE A 342 6.63 -2.20 -28.01
N ASP A 343 5.38 -2.54 -28.31
CA ASP A 343 4.64 -2.00 -29.47
C ASP A 343 3.67 -0.87 -29.07
N SER A 344 3.67 -0.48 -27.79
CA SER A 344 2.78 0.53 -27.22
C SER A 344 1.28 0.24 -27.43
N GLU A 345 0.91 -1.03 -27.50
CA GLU A 345 -0.46 -1.46 -27.78
C GLU A 345 -1.40 -1.36 -26.57
N VAL A 346 -2.62 -0.89 -26.80
CA VAL A 346 -3.69 -0.87 -25.79
C VAL A 346 -4.67 -2.01 -26.07
N MET A 347 -4.59 -3.07 -25.27
CA MET A 347 -5.49 -4.21 -25.38
C MET A 347 -6.84 -3.90 -24.74
N LYS A 348 -7.92 -4.07 -25.52
CA LYS A 348 -9.31 -3.97 -25.05
C LYS A 348 -10.02 -5.31 -25.22
N GLN A 349 -10.92 -5.60 -24.29
CA GLN A 349 -11.71 -6.82 -24.34
C GLN A 349 -13.11 -6.58 -23.75
N TYR A 350 -14.09 -7.27 -24.31
CA TYR A 350 -15.41 -7.35 -23.68
C TYR A 350 -15.32 -8.19 -22.41
N GLN A 351 -15.89 -7.65 -21.34
CA GLN A 351 -16.08 -8.40 -20.10
C GLN A 351 -17.53 -8.29 -19.63
N HIS A 352 -18.00 -9.37 -19.02
CA HIS A 352 -19.32 -9.46 -18.44
C HIS A 352 -19.21 -9.22 -16.93
N LEU A 353 -20.09 -8.39 -16.39
CA LEU A 353 -20.16 -8.09 -14.97
C LEU A 353 -21.59 -8.25 -14.49
N ILE A 354 -21.76 -8.80 -13.30
CA ILE A 354 -23.01 -8.71 -12.56
C ILE A 354 -22.99 -7.35 -11.86
N ARG A 355 -24.01 -6.52 -12.12
CA ARG A 355 -24.23 -5.27 -11.40
C ARG A 355 -25.60 -5.31 -10.75
N SER A 356 -25.70 -4.64 -9.60
CA SER A 356 -26.96 -4.35 -8.95
C SER A 356 -27.20 -2.84 -9.06
N LYS A 357 -28.37 -2.44 -9.56
CA LYS A 357 -28.85 -1.06 -9.53
C LYS A 357 -30.29 -1.10 -9.04
N LYS A 358 -30.60 -0.35 -7.98
CA LYS A 358 -31.93 -0.36 -7.35
C LYS A 358 -32.42 -1.76 -6.98
N HIS A 359 -31.55 -2.59 -6.39
CA HIS A 359 -31.79 -4.01 -6.07
C HIS A 359 -32.08 -4.94 -7.26
N GLU A 360 -32.18 -4.42 -8.48
CA GLU A 360 -32.25 -5.26 -9.68
C GLU A 360 -30.84 -5.70 -10.08
N VAL A 361 -30.65 -7.01 -10.17
CA VAL A 361 -29.41 -7.63 -10.60
C VAL A 361 -29.48 -7.89 -12.09
N PHE A 362 -28.53 -7.37 -12.84
CA PHE A 362 -28.43 -7.59 -14.29
C PHE A 362 -26.98 -7.80 -14.70
N THR A 363 -26.82 -8.53 -15.82
CA THR A 363 -25.53 -8.73 -16.46
C THR A 363 -25.30 -7.59 -17.44
N ILE A 364 -24.16 -6.90 -17.34
CA ILE A 364 -23.71 -5.94 -18.33
C ILE A 364 -22.54 -6.51 -19.13
N LYS A 365 -22.47 -6.12 -20.41
CA LYS A 365 -21.29 -6.28 -21.24
C LYS A 365 -20.62 -4.91 -21.37
N GLN A 366 -19.33 -4.81 -21.03
CA GLN A 366 -18.56 -3.58 -21.21
C GLN A 366 -17.26 -3.86 -21.96
N ASN A 367 -16.91 -2.98 -22.91
CA ASN A 367 -15.59 -3.00 -23.55
C ASN A 367 -14.57 -2.29 -22.65
N LYS A 368 -13.59 -3.04 -22.13
CA LYS A 368 -12.66 -2.56 -21.11
C LYS A 368 -11.22 -2.61 -21.64
N VAL A 369 -10.44 -1.57 -21.34
CA VAL A 369 -8.97 -1.62 -21.46
C VAL A 369 -8.42 -2.61 -20.43
N ILE A 370 -7.86 -3.73 -20.90
CA ILE A 370 -7.28 -4.79 -20.08
C ILE A 370 -5.79 -4.54 -19.85
N LEU A 371 -5.05 -4.13 -20.88
CA LEU A 371 -3.63 -3.79 -20.80
C LEU A 371 -3.40 -2.41 -21.39
N SER A 372 -2.45 -1.69 -20.80
CA SER A 372 -2.04 -0.37 -21.28
C SER A 372 -0.59 -0.12 -20.86
N PRO A 373 0.27 0.33 -21.79
CA PRO A 373 1.66 0.66 -21.49
C PRO A 373 1.84 1.97 -20.74
N TYR A 374 0.77 2.77 -20.64
CA TYR A 374 0.86 4.08 -20.02
C TYR A 374 0.87 3.97 -18.49
N ASP A 375 2.03 4.29 -17.92
CA ASP A 375 2.20 4.65 -16.52
C ASP A 375 2.50 6.13 -16.40
N ASP A 376 1.62 6.86 -15.72
CA ASP A 376 1.81 8.28 -15.46
C ASP A 376 2.38 8.55 -14.07
N LYS A 377 2.63 7.50 -13.27
CA LYS A 377 3.26 7.64 -11.96
C LYS A 377 4.77 7.81 -12.03
N ARG A 378 5.38 7.45 -13.17
CA ARG A 378 6.82 7.48 -13.42
C ARG A 378 7.07 7.97 -14.86
N ILE A 379 8.30 8.38 -15.14
CA ILE A 379 8.78 8.75 -16.47
C ILE A 379 9.22 7.47 -17.17
N ILE A 380 8.57 7.10 -18.27
CA ILE A 380 8.99 5.97 -19.11
C ILE A 380 10.15 6.43 -20.00
N LEU A 381 11.27 5.70 -19.98
CA LEU A 381 12.42 6.01 -20.81
C LEU A 381 12.24 5.47 -22.25
N PHE A 382 13.07 5.95 -23.18
CA PHE A 382 12.98 5.60 -24.61
C PHE A 382 13.07 4.10 -24.88
N ASN A 383 13.76 3.33 -24.03
CA ASN A 383 13.86 1.88 -24.15
C ASN A 383 12.62 1.12 -23.62
N CYS A 384 11.55 1.83 -23.25
CA CYS A 384 10.25 1.38 -22.73
C CYS A 384 10.26 0.52 -21.45
N THR A 385 11.39 -0.08 -21.09
CA THR A 385 11.55 -1.05 -20.00
C THR A 385 12.04 -0.41 -18.71
N ASN A 386 12.75 0.71 -18.80
CA ASN A 386 13.23 1.46 -17.64
C ASN A 386 12.33 2.66 -17.37
N THR A 387 12.16 2.99 -16.09
CA THR A 387 11.41 4.17 -15.68
C THR A 387 12.14 4.94 -14.59
N ARG A 388 12.07 6.27 -14.65
CA ARG A 388 12.60 7.16 -13.60
C ARG A 388 11.47 7.79 -12.81
N PRO A 389 11.65 8.05 -11.52
CA PRO A 389 10.65 8.76 -10.73
C PRO A 389 10.56 10.24 -11.15
N TRP A 390 9.42 10.88 -10.89
CA TRP A 390 9.31 12.32 -11.05
C TRP A 390 10.31 13.06 -10.16
N GLY A 391 10.96 14.10 -10.68
CA GLY A 391 12.03 14.82 -9.98
C GLY A 391 13.43 14.27 -10.21
N TYR A 392 13.57 13.15 -10.93
CA TYR A 392 14.87 12.65 -11.37
C TYR A 392 15.57 13.68 -12.26
N ASN A 393 16.86 13.92 -12.00
CA ASN A 393 17.66 14.87 -12.76
C ASN A 393 18.65 14.08 -13.64
N PHE A 394 18.65 14.36 -14.94
CA PHE A 394 19.45 13.66 -15.95
C PHE A 394 20.86 14.25 -16.13
N ASN A 395 21.27 15.18 -15.25
CA ASN A 395 22.57 15.86 -15.28
C ASN A 395 23.74 14.95 -15.67
#